data_AF-A0A9P9C9S3-F1
#
_entry.id   AF-A0A9P9C9S3-F1
#
_cell.length_a   1.000
_cell.length_b   1.000
_cell.length_c   1.000
_cell.angle_alpha   90.00
_cell.angle_beta   90.00
_cell.angle_gamma   90.00
#
_symmetry.space_group_name_H-M   'P 1'
#
loop_
_entity.id
_entity.type
_entity.pdbx_description
1 polymer ?
#
loop_
_entity_poly.entity_id
_entity_poly.type
_entity_poly.pdbx_seq_one_letter_code
_entity_poly.pdbx_strand_id
1 'polypeptide(L)'
;MVFHWQVVAASALQALHALAFGSWNDFDALPVFQRDSFLSERADCRVLSVVSGDGCASLAQKCGISGADFTKFNPTLDCSKLAVDDWVCCSSGTLPSKRPSQNPDGSCFSVDVVDGSFCGQWITKYAVTEAEINTWNSQTWRTGQTSPEGTASAGHPDVHCIAPSICFTPSR
;
A
#
# COMPACT_ATOMS: atom_id res chain seq x y z
N MET A 1 -8.70 67.47 -33.63
CA MET A 1 -7.74 68.52 -34.03
C MET A 1 -6.34 68.05 -33.66
N VAL A 2 -5.32 68.47 -34.40
CA VAL A 2 -3.87 68.24 -34.14
C VAL A 2 -3.42 69.46 -33.29
N PHE A 3 -2.44 69.47 -32.37
CA PHE A 3 -1.04 69.00 -32.34
C PHE A 3 -0.61 68.61 -30.88
N HIS A 4 0.39 67.74 -30.57
CA HIS A 4 1.86 67.80 -30.84
C HIS A 4 2.51 68.98 -30.05
N TRP A 5 3.62 68.92 -29.28
CA TRP A 5 4.82 68.05 -29.16
C TRP A 5 5.11 67.69 -27.67
N GLN A 6 5.85 66.63 -27.25
CA GLN A 6 7.27 66.26 -27.45
C GLN A 6 8.27 67.25 -26.79
N VAL A 7 9.46 66.91 -26.27
CA VAL A 7 10.19 65.64 -26.03
C VAL A 7 10.43 65.50 -24.49
N VAL A 8 11.44 64.93 -23.79
CA VAL A 8 12.73 64.17 -23.92
C VAL A 8 12.84 63.32 -22.60
N ALA A 9 13.75 62.38 -22.27
CA ALA A 9 15.00 61.78 -22.79
C ALA A 9 15.05 60.29 -22.27
N ALA A 10 15.95 59.33 -22.56
CA ALA A 10 17.30 59.24 -23.17
C ALA A 10 18.50 59.64 -22.27
N SER A 11 19.57 58.87 -22.00
CA SER A 11 19.93 57.47 -22.36
C SER A 11 21.08 56.94 -21.46
N ALA A 12 21.11 55.63 -21.15
CA ALA A 12 22.27 54.82 -20.68
C ALA A 12 21.82 53.33 -20.64
N LEU A 13 22.41 52.28 -21.24
CA LEU A 13 23.71 52.02 -21.88
C LEU A 13 24.90 52.21 -20.89
N GLN A 14 25.74 51.22 -20.56
CA GLN A 14 25.99 49.83 -21.03
C GLN A 14 26.24 48.90 -19.79
N ALA A 15 26.56 47.60 -19.84
CA ALA A 15 27.16 46.77 -20.90
C ALA A 15 26.80 45.28 -20.81
N LEU A 16 26.97 44.56 -21.93
CA LEU A 16 27.07 43.10 -21.96
C LEU A 16 28.52 42.67 -21.72
N HIS A 17 28.71 41.58 -20.97
CA HIS A 17 29.81 40.62 -21.13
C HIS A 17 29.29 39.24 -20.69
N ALA A 18 29.62 38.12 -21.34
CA ALA A 18 30.05 37.90 -22.72
C ALA A 18 29.68 36.45 -23.10
N LEU A 19 29.44 36.15 -24.37
CA LEU A 19 29.15 34.78 -24.82
C LEU A 19 30.42 33.94 -24.85
N ALA A 20 30.68 33.18 -23.79
CA ALA A 20 31.65 32.10 -23.76
C ALA A 20 30.96 30.77 -24.10
N PHE A 21 30.85 30.44 -25.39
CA PHE A 21 30.50 29.09 -25.80
C PHE A 21 31.66 28.15 -25.43
N GLY A 22 31.51 27.42 -24.33
CA GLY A 22 32.46 26.37 -23.92
C GLY A 22 32.63 25.35 -25.04
N SER A 23 33.88 25.03 -25.37
CA SER A 23 34.20 24.10 -26.46
C SER A 23 33.74 22.68 -26.14
N TRP A 24 33.05 22.04 -27.08
CA TRP A 24 32.64 20.64 -26.98
C TRP A 24 33.84 19.72 -27.28
N ASN A 25 34.78 19.59 -26.35
CA ASN A 25 35.88 18.62 -26.38
C ASN A 25 36.54 18.49 -25.00
N ASP A 26 35.84 17.88 -24.03
CA ASP A 26 36.49 17.29 -22.85
C ASP A 26 35.65 16.09 -22.38
N PHE A 27 36.25 14.89 -22.40
CA PHE A 27 35.56 13.60 -22.31
C PHE A 27 35.96 12.80 -21.06
N ASP A 28 36.52 13.43 -20.01
CA ASP A 28 37.06 12.69 -18.84
C ASP A 28 36.84 13.35 -17.46
N ALA A 29 35.65 13.93 -17.20
CA ALA A 29 35.26 14.38 -15.85
C ALA A 29 33.74 14.51 -15.58
N LEU A 30 32.94 13.49 -15.87
CA LEU A 30 31.63 13.35 -15.20
C LEU A 30 31.79 12.52 -13.92
N PRO A 31 31.20 12.92 -12.78
CA PRO A 31 31.10 12.00 -11.65
C PRO A 31 30.33 10.76 -12.12
N VAL A 32 30.78 9.58 -11.69
CA VAL A 32 30.00 8.36 -11.86
C VAL A 32 28.74 8.53 -11.03
N PHE A 33 27.68 9.03 -11.67
CA PHE A 33 26.30 8.87 -11.20
C PHE A 33 26.17 7.40 -10.85
N GLN A 34 26.03 7.13 -9.54
CA GLN A 34 25.94 5.77 -9.06
C GLN A 34 24.79 5.13 -9.85
N ARG A 35 25.12 4.12 -10.67
CA ARG A 35 24.13 3.12 -11.04
C ARG A 35 23.97 2.22 -9.83
N ASP A 36 23.46 2.86 -8.77
CA ASP A 36 22.88 2.21 -7.61
C ASP A 36 22.06 1.07 -8.15
N SER A 37 22.35 -0.13 -7.68
CA SER A 37 21.60 -1.31 -8.07
C SER A 37 20.26 -1.30 -7.34
N PHE A 38 19.45 -0.29 -7.65
CA PHE A 38 18.01 -0.36 -7.69
C PHE A 38 17.63 -1.50 -8.64
N LEU A 39 17.78 -2.73 -8.15
CA LEU A 39 16.80 -3.77 -8.36
C LEU A 39 15.48 -3.09 -8.06
N SER A 40 14.76 -2.65 -9.09
CA SER A 40 13.45 -2.02 -8.92
C SER A 40 12.67 -2.91 -7.98
N GLU A 41 12.16 -2.33 -6.89
CA GLU A 41 11.16 -2.98 -6.08
C GLU A 41 10.11 -3.54 -7.04
N ARG A 42 9.84 -4.85 -6.94
CA ARG A 42 9.08 -5.58 -7.94
C ARG A 42 7.64 -5.08 -7.85
N ALA A 43 7.35 -4.08 -8.68
CA ALA A 43 6.13 -3.27 -8.62
C ALA A 43 4.90 -4.13 -8.37
N ASP A 44 4.03 -3.66 -7.48
CA ASP A 44 2.86 -4.43 -7.04
C ASP A 44 2.02 -4.88 -8.23
N CYS A 45 1.58 -6.14 -8.18
CA CYS A 45 0.70 -6.69 -9.17
C CYS A 45 -0.70 -6.05 -9.06
N ARG A 46 -1.45 -6.00 -10.16
CA ARG A 46 -2.88 -5.69 -10.11
C ARG A 46 -3.58 -6.77 -9.31
N VAL A 47 -4.06 -6.46 -8.11
CA VAL A 47 -4.76 -7.40 -7.22
C VAL A 47 -6.20 -7.63 -7.66
N LEU A 48 -6.68 -8.85 -7.43
CA LEU A 48 -8.10 -9.18 -7.33
C LEU A 48 -8.35 -9.89 -5.98
N SER A 49 -9.46 -9.58 -5.32
CA SER A 49 -9.91 -10.30 -4.12
C SER A 49 -10.78 -11.51 -4.46
N VAL A 50 -10.56 -12.61 -3.75
CA VAL A 50 -11.35 -13.84 -3.85
C VAL A 50 -12.70 -13.66 -3.19
N VAL A 51 -13.78 -14.04 -3.86
CA VAL A 51 -15.14 -14.11 -3.27
C VAL A 51 -15.64 -15.55 -3.21
N SER A 52 -16.71 -15.81 -2.46
CA SER A 52 -17.26 -17.16 -2.30
C SER A 52 -17.60 -17.80 -3.66
N GLY A 53 -17.16 -19.03 -3.85
CA GLY A 53 -17.34 -19.79 -5.10
C GLY A 53 -16.26 -19.54 -6.18
N ASP A 54 -15.24 -18.71 -5.93
CA ASP A 54 -14.10 -18.57 -6.85
C ASP A 54 -13.16 -19.78 -6.86
N GLY A 55 -12.55 -20.00 -8.02
CA GLY A 55 -11.36 -20.83 -8.19
C GLY A 55 -10.46 -20.24 -9.25
N CYS A 56 -9.26 -20.79 -9.43
CA CYS A 56 -8.25 -20.20 -10.34
C CYS A 56 -8.73 -19.96 -11.80
N ALA A 57 -9.70 -20.73 -12.29
CA ALA A 57 -10.31 -20.49 -13.61
C ALA A 57 -11.21 -19.23 -13.64
N SER A 58 -12.09 -19.03 -12.65
CA SER A 58 -12.93 -17.83 -12.56
C SER A 58 -12.10 -16.60 -12.22
N LEU A 59 -11.07 -16.74 -11.39
CA LEU A 59 -10.11 -15.67 -11.07
C LEU A 59 -9.30 -15.24 -12.30
N ALA A 60 -8.78 -16.18 -13.10
CA ALA A 60 -8.10 -15.84 -14.36
C ALA A 60 -9.03 -15.08 -15.34
N GLN A 61 -10.29 -15.52 -15.46
CA GLN A 61 -11.30 -14.85 -16.27
C GLN A 61 -11.62 -13.44 -15.74
N LYS A 62 -11.83 -13.27 -14.43
CA LYS A 62 -12.05 -11.97 -13.77
C LYS A 62 -10.84 -11.04 -13.92
N CYS A 63 -9.62 -11.58 -13.86
CA CYS A 63 -8.38 -10.87 -14.11
C CYS A 63 -8.23 -10.41 -15.58
N GLY A 64 -8.95 -11.02 -16.52
CA GLY A 64 -8.85 -10.76 -17.96
C GLY A 64 -7.61 -11.37 -18.62
N ILE A 65 -7.08 -12.49 -18.09
CA ILE A 65 -5.81 -13.09 -18.54
C ILE A 65 -5.96 -14.59 -18.82
N SER A 66 -4.96 -15.19 -19.49
CA SER A 66 -4.94 -16.64 -19.69
C SER A 66 -4.70 -17.39 -18.37
N GLY A 67 -5.17 -18.63 -18.26
CA GLY A 67 -4.87 -19.48 -17.10
C GLY A 67 -3.37 -19.75 -16.93
N ALA A 68 -2.60 -19.75 -18.01
CA ALA A 68 -1.13 -19.89 -17.96
C ALA A 68 -0.47 -18.64 -17.38
N ASP A 69 -0.93 -17.44 -17.73
CA ASP A 69 -0.45 -16.18 -17.15
C ASP A 69 -0.88 -16.06 -15.68
N PHE A 70 -2.10 -16.48 -15.33
CA PHE A 70 -2.55 -16.50 -13.94
C PHE A 70 -1.66 -17.39 -13.07
N THR A 71 -1.36 -18.63 -13.49
CA THR A 71 -0.41 -19.51 -12.77
C THR A 71 1.01 -18.94 -12.72
N LYS A 72 1.46 -18.28 -13.80
CA LYS A 72 2.78 -17.62 -13.88
C LYS A 72 2.90 -16.41 -12.93
N PHE A 73 1.82 -15.68 -12.69
CA PHE A 73 1.78 -14.55 -11.74
C PHE A 73 1.55 -15.01 -10.30
N ASN A 74 1.01 -16.21 -10.09
CA ASN A 74 0.68 -16.78 -8.78
C ASN A 74 1.35 -18.14 -8.55
N PRO A 75 2.70 -18.27 -8.68
CA PRO A 75 3.39 -19.56 -8.76
C PRO A 75 3.36 -20.40 -7.46
N THR A 76 2.96 -19.81 -6.34
CA THR A 76 2.83 -20.46 -5.02
C THR A 76 1.37 -20.69 -4.59
N LEU A 77 0.40 -20.35 -5.44
CA LEU A 77 -1.02 -20.34 -5.09
C LEU A 77 -1.64 -21.74 -5.20
N ASP A 78 -2.19 -22.24 -4.09
CA ASP A 78 -3.00 -23.46 -4.07
C ASP A 78 -4.48 -23.11 -4.25
N CYS A 79 -5.02 -23.37 -5.44
CA CYS A 79 -6.43 -23.16 -5.78
C CYS A 79 -7.41 -23.87 -4.84
N SER A 80 -6.96 -24.88 -4.10
CA SER A 80 -7.76 -25.68 -3.15
C SER A 80 -7.83 -25.08 -1.76
N LYS A 81 -7.05 -24.01 -1.48
CA LYS A 81 -6.93 -23.36 -0.16
C LYS A 81 -7.39 -21.90 -0.15
N LEU A 82 -7.97 -21.41 -1.25
CA LEU A 82 -8.44 -20.03 -1.38
C LEU A 82 -9.51 -19.71 -0.33
N ALA A 83 -9.25 -18.74 0.54
CA ALA A 83 -10.25 -18.17 1.44
C ALA A 83 -10.95 -16.97 0.81
N VAL A 84 -12.12 -16.59 1.33
CA VAL A 84 -12.75 -15.31 0.99
C VAL A 84 -11.84 -14.17 1.48
N ASP A 85 -11.80 -13.07 0.73
CA ASP A 85 -10.90 -11.91 0.92
C ASP A 85 -9.40 -12.19 0.70
N ASP A 86 -8.97 -13.39 0.31
CA ASP A 86 -7.60 -13.61 -0.19
C ASP A 86 -7.32 -12.78 -1.44
N TRP A 87 -6.05 -12.46 -1.67
CA TRP A 87 -5.60 -11.61 -2.78
C TRP A 87 -4.77 -12.42 -3.78
N VAL A 88 -5.04 -12.24 -5.07
CA VAL A 88 -4.30 -12.87 -6.19
C VAL A 88 -3.83 -11.83 -7.21
N CYS A 89 -2.73 -12.12 -7.89
CA CYS A 89 -2.13 -11.26 -8.91
C CYS A 89 -2.75 -11.48 -10.30
N CYS A 90 -3.28 -10.42 -10.89
CA CYS A 90 -3.75 -10.34 -12.28
C CYS A 90 -2.69 -9.77 -13.25
N SER A 91 -1.46 -9.55 -12.80
CA SER A 91 -0.31 -9.14 -13.61
C SER A 91 1.00 -9.66 -13.01
N SER A 92 2.10 -9.56 -13.75
CA SER A 92 3.44 -9.63 -13.16
C SER A 92 3.59 -8.56 -12.08
N GLY A 93 4.27 -8.89 -10.99
CA GLY A 93 4.57 -8.00 -9.88
C GLY A 93 4.90 -8.78 -8.61
N THR A 94 4.85 -8.12 -7.46
CA THR A 94 4.73 -8.76 -6.14
C THR A 94 3.28 -8.67 -5.67
N LEU A 95 2.82 -9.59 -4.82
CA LEU A 95 1.52 -9.41 -4.15
C LEU A 95 1.70 -8.36 -3.03
N PRO A 96 1.00 -7.22 -3.05
CA PRO A 96 1.17 -6.18 -2.05
C PRO A 96 0.73 -6.66 -0.66
N SER A 97 1.36 -6.09 0.37
CA SER A 97 0.99 -6.33 1.75
C SER A 97 -0.39 -5.76 2.09
N LYS A 98 -1.25 -6.58 2.72
CA LYS A 98 -2.49 -6.11 3.39
C LYS A 98 -2.21 -5.34 4.70
N ARG A 99 -0.99 -5.45 5.24
CA ARG A 99 -0.66 -4.97 6.59
C ARG A 99 -0.53 -3.45 6.59
N PRO A 100 -1.26 -2.73 7.47
CA PRO A 100 -1.15 -1.27 7.55
C PRO A 100 0.24 -0.84 8.02
N SER A 101 0.62 0.39 7.68
CA SER A 101 1.80 1.06 8.24
C SER A 101 1.42 1.85 9.49
N GLN A 102 2.40 2.14 10.35
CA GLN A 102 2.20 3.06 11.48
C GLN A 102 1.77 4.44 10.98
N ASN A 103 1.09 5.22 11.82
CA ASN A 103 0.77 6.61 11.51
C ASN A 103 2.06 7.46 11.48
N PRO A 104 2.09 8.61 10.76
CA PRO A 104 3.30 9.42 10.63
C PRO A 104 3.89 9.99 11.94
N ASP A 105 3.10 10.03 13.01
CA ASP A 105 3.50 10.44 14.36
C ASP A 105 4.08 9.30 15.22
N GLY A 106 4.07 8.06 14.70
CA GLY A 106 4.51 6.85 15.42
C GLY A 106 3.42 6.15 16.23
N SER A 107 2.20 6.70 16.29
CA SER A 107 1.03 6.00 16.82
C SER A 107 0.61 4.83 15.91
N CYS A 108 -0.07 3.82 16.45
CA CYS A 108 -0.50 2.69 15.63
C CYS A 108 -1.74 2.99 14.79
N PHE A 109 -1.78 2.40 13.59
CA PHE A 109 -3.01 2.34 12.82
C PHE A 109 -4.05 1.56 13.63
N SER A 110 -5.14 2.23 13.99
CA SER A 110 -6.21 1.70 14.82
C SER A 110 -7.54 1.69 14.06
N VAL A 111 -8.42 0.75 14.40
CA VAL A 111 -9.79 0.70 13.86
C VAL A 111 -10.78 0.63 15.00
N ASP A 112 -11.76 1.51 14.98
CA ASP A 112 -12.82 1.58 15.98
C ASP A 112 -13.77 0.38 15.87
N VAL A 113 -14.13 -0.16 17.03
CA VAL A 113 -14.95 -1.35 17.18
C VAL A 113 -16.39 -0.93 17.40
N VAL A 114 -17.28 -1.37 16.50
CA VAL A 114 -18.73 -1.33 16.76
C VAL A 114 -19.07 -2.52 17.67
N ASP A 115 -19.87 -2.29 18.71
CA ASP A 115 -20.31 -3.34 19.63
C ASP A 115 -20.87 -4.56 18.88
N GLY A 116 -20.42 -5.75 19.27
CA GLY A 116 -20.75 -7.02 18.60
C GLY A 116 -19.87 -7.40 17.41
N SER A 117 -18.90 -6.57 16.99
CA SER A 117 -17.96 -6.91 15.91
C SER A 117 -17.12 -8.16 16.22
N PHE A 118 -17.00 -9.06 15.24
CA PHE A 118 -16.09 -10.20 15.30
C PHE A 118 -14.66 -9.78 14.93
N CYS A 119 -13.71 -9.93 15.85
CA CYS A 119 -12.34 -9.47 15.64
C CYS A 119 -11.62 -10.17 14.47
N GLY A 120 -11.95 -11.44 14.20
CA GLY A 120 -11.26 -12.25 13.19
C GLY A 120 -11.35 -11.70 11.77
N GLN A 121 -12.36 -10.87 11.47
CA GLN A 121 -12.45 -10.17 10.18
C GLN A 121 -11.23 -9.28 9.93
N TRP A 122 -10.75 -8.59 10.97
CA TRP A 122 -9.63 -7.65 10.85
C TRP A 122 -8.27 -8.36 10.75
N ILE A 123 -8.12 -9.54 11.38
CA ILE A 123 -6.96 -10.43 11.22
C ILE A 123 -6.75 -10.79 9.74
N THR A 124 -7.79 -11.33 9.09
CA THR A 124 -7.75 -11.71 7.66
C THR A 124 -7.63 -10.51 6.72
N LYS A 125 -8.32 -9.40 7.05
CA LYS A 125 -8.31 -8.18 6.25
C LYS A 125 -6.95 -7.49 6.21
N TYR A 126 -6.21 -7.51 7.34
CA TYR A 126 -4.89 -6.87 7.44
C TYR A 126 -3.71 -7.86 7.35
N ALA A 127 -3.93 -9.18 7.25
CA ALA A 127 -2.87 -10.20 7.26
C ALA A 127 -1.89 -10.08 8.44
N VAL A 128 -2.43 -9.77 9.62
CA VAL A 128 -1.73 -9.83 10.91
C VAL A 128 -2.01 -11.17 11.57
N THR A 129 -1.15 -11.62 12.48
CA THR A 129 -1.40 -12.83 13.29
C THR A 129 -2.09 -12.48 14.60
N GLU A 130 -2.77 -13.47 15.20
CA GLU A 130 -3.34 -13.32 16.55
C GLU A 130 -2.26 -12.95 17.58
N ALA A 131 -1.07 -13.56 17.51
CA ALA A 131 0.04 -13.24 18.42
C ALA A 131 0.51 -11.77 18.34
N GLU A 132 0.49 -11.19 17.15
CA GLU A 132 0.84 -9.77 16.93
C GLU A 132 -0.25 -8.84 17.48
N ILE A 133 -1.52 -9.13 17.21
CA ILE A 133 -2.64 -8.39 17.82
C ILE A 133 -2.58 -8.51 19.36
N ASN A 134 -2.38 -9.71 19.91
CA ASN A 134 -2.25 -9.96 21.35
C ASN A 134 -1.10 -9.15 21.97
N THR A 135 -0.02 -8.92 21.22
CA THR A 135 1.12 -8.11 21.66
C THR A 135 0.76 -6.62 21.72
N TRP A 136 0.15 -6.08 20.65
CA TRP A 136 -0.19 -4.65 20.57
C TRP A 136 -1.44 -4.27 21.39
N ASN A 137 -2.31 -5.25 21.69
CA ASN A 137 -3.60 -5.06 22.36
C ASN A 137 -3.67 -5.80 23.70
N SER A 138 -2.54 -5.99 24.38
CA SER A 138 -2.43 -6.83 25.59
C SER A 138 -3.29 -6.42 26.80
N GLN A 139 -3.92 -5.23 26.78
CA GLN A 139 -4.92 -4.80 27.76
C GLN A 139 -6.34 -4.61 27.19
N THR A 140 -6.48 -4.67 25.86
CA THR A 140 -7.71 -4.40 25.09
C THR A 140 -8.29 -5.64 24.40
N TRP A 141 -7.51 -6.74 24.35
CA TRP A 141 -7.87 -8.02 23.77
C TRP A 141 -7.86 -9.13 24.82
N ARG A 142 -8.91 -9.97 24.84
CA ARG A 142 -8.95 -11.22 25.58
C ARG A 142 -9.64 -12.30 24.76
N THR A 143 -8.94 -13.40 24.51
CA THR A 143 -9.60 -14.64 24.11
C THR A 143 -10.39 -15.22 25.29
N GLY A 144 -11.56 -15.81 25.00
CA GLY A 144 -12.29 -16.60 25.99
C GLY A 144 -13.14 -15.86 27.02
N GLN A 145 -13.56 -14.61 26.78
CA GLN A 145 -14.72 -14.05 27.49
C GLN A 145 -15.97 -14.17 26.59
N THR A 146 -16.90 -15.03 26.98
CA THR A 146 -18.27 -15.00 26.47
C THR A 146 -18.92 -13.66 26.83
N SER A 147 -19.66 -13.07 25.90
CA SER A 147 -20.58 -11.98 26.20
C SER A 147 -21.50 -12.35 27.39
N PRO A 148 -21.96 -11.38 28.20
CA PRO A 148 -22.96 -11.65 29.24
C PRO A 148 -24.27 -12.21 28.66
N GLU A 149 -24.55 -11.91 27.39
CA GLU A 149 -25.53 -12.60 26.55
C GLU A 149 -24.89 -13.87 25.95
N GLY A 150 -24.96 -14.97 26.70
CA GLY A 150 -24.15 -16.17 26.46
C GLY A 150 -24.65 -17.07 25.31
N THR A 151 -24.32 -16.73 24.06
CA THR A 151 -24.44 -17.64 22.91
C THR A 151 -23.10 -17.81 22.18
N ALA A 152 -22.25 -18.72 22.66
CA ALA A 152 -21.06 -19.14 21.93
C ALA A 152 -21.46 -20.02 20.73
N SER A 153 -21.12 -19.61 19.51
CA SER A 153 -21.44 -20.38 18.31
C SER A 153 -20.43 -21.50 18.09
N ALA A 154 -20.92 -22.75 18.03
CA ALA A 154 -20.05 -23.90 17.80
C ALA A 154 -19.58 -23.96 16.34
N GLY A 155 -18.33 -23.56 16.08
CA GLY A 155 -17.69 -23.75 14.76
C GLY A 155 -16.49 -22.85 14.49
N HIS A 156 -16.43 -21.66 15.09
CA HIS A 156 -15.29 -20.74 15.02
C HIS A 156 -14.82 -20.32 16.42
N PRO A 157 -13.53 -19.98 16.59
CA PRO A 157 -13.08 -19.28 17.80
C PRO A 157 -13.54 -17.82 17.72
N ASP A 158 -14.77 -17.56 18.16
CA ASP A 158 -15.40 -16.24 18.12
C ASP A 158 -14.76 -15.27 19.13
N VAL A 159 -13.61 -14.68 18.75
CA VAL A 159 -12.99 -13.61 19.52
C VAL A 159 -13.76 -12.31 19.29
N HIS A 160 -14.49 -11.88 20.32
CA HIS A 160 -15.17 -10.59 20.38
C HIS A 160 -14.21 -9.50 20.86
N CYS A 161 -14.35 -8.30 20.29
CA CYS A 161 -13.49 -7.16 20.59
C CYS A 161 -14.08 -6.38 21.77
N ILE A 162 -13.33 -6.24 22.86
CA ILE A 162 -13.81 -5.71 24.15
C ILE A 162 -13.47 -4.22 24.32
N ALA A 163 -12.57 -3.69 23.48
CA ALA A 163 -12.14 -2.30 23.51
C ALA A 163 -12.76 -1.48 22.35
N PRO A 164 -12.98 -0.17 22.52
CA PRO A 164 -13.61 0.69 21.50
C PRO A 164 -12.74 0.91 20.25
N SER A 165 -11.45 0.57 20.28
CA SER A 165 -10.55 0.62 19.12
C SER A 165 -9.45 -0.42 19.27
N ILE A 166 -9.00 -1.01 18.15
CA ILE A 166 -7.98 -2.08 18.10
C ILE A 166 -6.79 -1.62 17.24
N CYS A 167 -5.59 -1.89 17.74
CA CYS A 167 -4.29 -1.47 17.20
C CYS A 167 -3.72 -2.56 16.28
N PHE A 168 -3.44 -2.25 15.00
CA PHE A 168 -3.00 -3.21 13.97
C PHE A 168 -1.55 -3.04 13.51
N THR A 169 -0.78 -2.19 14.21
CA THR A 169 0.67 -2.04 14.03
C THR A 169 1.32 -1.86 15.40
N PRO A 170 2.66 -1.95 15.51
CA PRO A 170 3.35 -1.44 16.68
C PRO A 170 3.02 0.04 16.92
N SER A 171 3.21 0.48 18.17
CA SER A 171 3.42 1.89 18.53
C SER A 171 4.89 2.08 18.91
N ARG A 172 5.43 3.29 18.80
CA ARG A 172 6.75 3.66 19.33
C ARG A 172 6.66 4.28 20.72
#